data_AF-A0A2D5V0F5-F1
#
_entry.id   AF-A0A2D5V0F5-F1
#
_cell.length_a   1.000
_cell.length_b   1.000
_cell.length_c   1.000
_cell.angle_alpha   90.00
_cell.angle_beta   90.00
_cell.angle_gamma   90.00
#
_symmetry.space_group_name_H-M   'P 1'
#
loop_
_entity.id
_entity.type
_entity.pdbx_description
1 polymer ?
#
loop_
_entity_poly.entity_id
_entity_poly.type
_entity_poly.pdbx_seq_one_letter_code
_entity_poly.pdbx_strand_id
1 'polypeptide(L)'
;MVEKEILDKEDIDVDSKKKGKRSVKKKVQKKKSGKVGDVPNKKGMKGEEGRRGGGEEETASLTEGERIDGEEDFGGKSDDSVSQDVKGEESDRFDESEEDSVSATYLLIGVAGLVVLFFVFFFVGKAIMPSPAESETSYNGFSFVEQAPFWMTQVQIGNQRSTIPFYFHPKDLEEINYEAGSALKILELPPEGRVFITLDPDDATAKVAIAGVEISKIIGTKNNLLNIETHSATTESREDIAGYPVKTCADANDFTAIVYLKKGDWTLISTEGNCIIVEARNDEDLLKAADRLTYGLLGIMEP
;
A
#
# COMPACT_ATOMS: atom_id res chain seq x y z
N MET A 1 -48.45 4.25 2.93
CA MET A 1 -48.79 2.84 2.71
C MET A 1 -47.54 2.12 2.22
N VAL A 2 -46.80 1.32 3.01
CA VAL A 2 -46.98 0.88 4.41
C VAL A 2 -45.58 0.60 5.03
N GLU A 3 -45.18 1.02 6.23
CA GLU A 3 -45.52 2.27 6.97
C GLU A 3 -44.34 2.67 7.91
N LYS A 4 -44.41 2.59 9.25
CA LYS A 4 -43.26 2.77 10.19
C LYS A 4 -43.43 2.02 11.53
N GLU A 5 -42.41 1.28 11.95
CA GLU A 5 -42.09 0.91 13.35
C GLU A 5 -40.55 1.09 13.45
N ILE A 6 -39.91 1.84 14.36
CA ILE A 6 -40.14 2.14 15.79
C ILE A 6 -40.00 0.89 16.66
N LEU A 7 -38.82 0.69 17.24
CA LEU A 7 -38.61 -0.06 18.48
C LEU A 7 -37.39 0.51 19.23
N ASP A 8 -37.73 1.36 20.20
CA ASP A 8 -37.18 1.54 21.53
C ASP A 8 -35.66 1.63 21.77
N LYS A 9 -35.29 2.75 22.41
CA LYS A 9 -34.07 2.91 23.20
C LYS A 9 -34.35 2.42 24.62
N GLU A 10 -33.52 1.55 25.16
CA GLU A 10 -33.49 1.31 26.60
C GLU A 10 -32.60 2.37 27.28
N ASP A 11 -33.22 3.23 28.07
CA ASP A 11 -32.52 4.16 28.96
C ASP A 11 -31.97 3.38 30.18
N ILE A 12 -30.66 3.10 30.18
CA ILE A 12 -29.98 2.49 31.33
C ILE A 12 -29.62 3.58 32.34
N ASP A 13 -30.51 3.77 33.31
CA ASP A 13 -30.35 4.68 34.44
C ASP A 13 -29.48 4.04 35.54
N VAL A 14 -28.27 4.58 35.79
CA VAL A 14 -27.34 4.09 36.83
C VAL A 14 -26.88 5.25 37.73
N ASP A 15 -27.78 5.74 38.58
CA ASP A 15 -27.40 6.45 39.80
C ASP A 15 -27.39 5.51 41.02
N SER A 16 -26.21 5.24 41.59
CA SER A 16 -25.99 5.41 43.05
C SER A 16 -24.65 4.89 43.59
N LYS A 17 -23.86 5.84 44.12
CA LYS A 17 -23.20 5.77 45.45
C LYS A 17 -22.41 4.50 45.86
N LYS A 18 -21.08 4.63 46.01
CA LYS A 18 -20.44 4.83 47.35
C LYS A 18 -18.91 5.01 47.35
N LYS A 19 -18.49 6.16 47.88
CA LYS A 19 -17.40 6.41 48.86
C LYS A 19 -16.19 5.42 48.90
N GLY A 20 -15.03 5.90 48.45
CA GLY A 20 -13.74 5.21 48.59
C GLY A 20 -12.51 6.12 48.75
N LYS A 21 -12.56 7.22 49.51
CA LYS A 21 -11.38 8.09 49.75
C LYS A 21 -10.31 7.36 50.57
N ARG A 22 -9.28 6.80 49.93
CA ARG A 22 -8.01 6.43 50.57
C ARG A 22 -6.93 7.48 50.27
N SER A 23 -6.66 8.34 51.24
CA SER A 23 -5.57 9.32 51.17
C SER A 23 -4.20 8.63 51.27
N VAL A 24 -3.53 8.38 50.14
CA VAL A 24 -2.13 7.93 50.15
C VAL A 24 -1.22 9.13 50.40
N LYS A 25 -0.71 9.24 51.63
CA LYS A 25 0.35 10.21 51.99
C LYS A 25 1.67 9.84 51.30
N LYS A 26 1.89 10.30 50.06
CA LYS A 26 3.25 10.29 49.47
C LYS A 26 4.14 11.26 50.24
N LYS A 27 5.15 10.73 50.95
CA LYS A 27 6.18 11.53 51.63
C LYS A 27 6.98 12.32 50.59
N VAL A 28 6.89 13.64 50.63
CA VAL A 28 7.79 14.54 49.90
C VAL A 28 9.19 14.41 50.51
N GLN A 29 10.11 13.71 49.83
CA GLN A 29 11.52 13.76 50.17
C GLN A 29 12.13 15.06 49.62
N LYS A 30 12.29 16.01 50.52
CA LYS A 30 12.96 17.30 50.33
C LYS A 30 14.46 17.05 50.09
N LYS A 31 14.91 16.93 48.83
CA LYS A 31 16.35 16.90 48.49
C LYS A 31 16.87 18.32 48.26
N LYS A 32 18.11 18.57 48.67
CA LYS A 32 18.62 19.92 48.99
C LYS A 32 18.98 20.75 47.74
N SER A 33 18.82 22.06 47.92
CA SER A 33 19.31 23.14 47.08
C SER A 33 20.82 23.07 46.79
N GLY A 34 21.20 23.33 45.54
CA GLY A 34 22.54 23.73 45.12
C GLY A 34 22.48 25.04 44.34
N LYS A 35 23.24 26.03 44.80
CA LYS A 35 23.75 27.26 44.14
C LYS A 35 23.41 27.43 42.65
N VAL A 36 22.71 28.48 42.24
CA VAL A 36 23.15 29.90 42.19
C VAL A 36 24.40 30.08 41.33
N GLY A 37 24.17 30.60 40.12
CA GLY A 37 25.17 31.15 39.20
C GLY A 37 24.49 32.20 38.33
N ASP A 38 24.74 33.47 38.63
CA ASP A 38 24.14 34.62 37.96
C ASP A 38 24.69 34.82 36.55
N VAL A 39 23.81 35.12 35.58
CA VAL A 39 24.18 35.65 34.24
C VAL A 39 23.20 36.76 33.88
N PRO A 40 23.65 37.94 33.40
CA PRO A 40 22.85 39.15 33.48
C PRO A 40 21.90 39.41 32.30
N ASN A 41 20.73 39.93 32.70
CA ASN A 41 19.82 40.78 31.94
C ASN A 41 20.53 41.74 30.94
N LYS A 42 20.15 41.66 29.64
CA LYS A 42 20.35 42.77 28.69
C LYS A 42 19.01 43.32 28.20
N LYS A 43 18.84 44.62 28.44
CA LYS A 43 17.70 45.41 27.99
C LYS A 43 17.69 45.57 26.46
N GLY A 44 16.54 45.26 25.86
CA GLY A 44 15.74 46.10 24.97
C GLY A 44 16.37 46.90 23.82
N MET A 45 15.70 46.84 22.67
CA MET A 45 15.54 47.97 21.76
C MET A 45 14.06 48.12 21.37
N LYS A 46 13.64 49.36 21.12
CA LYS A 46 12.31 49.78 20.61
C LYS A 46 12.46 50.21 19.15
N GLY A 47 11.34 50.26 18.43
CA GLY A 47 11.25 50.80 17.06
C GLY A 47 11.41 49.70 16.01
N GLU A 48 10.78 49.79 14.84
CA GLU A 48 10.17 50.96 14.19
C GLU A 48 8.78 50.69 13.61
N GLU A 49 7.98 51.75 13.48
CA GLU A 49 6.76 51.73 12.67
C GLU A 49 7.09 51.95 11.18
N GLY A 50 6.37 51.23 10.32
CA GLY A 50 5.89 51.79 9.05
C GLY A 50 6.68 51.46 7.78
N ARG A 51 5.96 50.84 6.83
CA ARG A 51 5.58 51.57 5.62
C ARG A 51 4.36 50.95 4.92
N ARG A 52 3.54 51.82 4.33
CA ARG A 52 2.55 51.47 3.32
C ARG A 52 3.22 51.25 1.96
N GLY A 53 2.72 50.27 1.22
CA GLY A 53 2.88 50.05 -0.22
C GLY A 53 2.11 48.77 -0.56
N GLY A 54 1.14 48.72 -1.47
CA GLY A 54 0.65 49.75 -2.40
C GLY A 54 1.24 49.56 -3.79
N GLY A 55 0.47 48.89 -4.65
CA GLY A 55 0.90 48.39 -5.96
C GLY A 55 1.17 46.88 -5.93
N GLU A 56 0.85 46.09 -6.96
CA GLU A 56 0.14 46.37 -8.21
C GLU A 56 -0.76 45.16 -8.56
N GLU A 57 -1.94 45.42 -9.12
CA GLU A 57 -2.89 44.40 -9.57
C GLU A 57 -2.58 44.07 -11.04
N GLU A 58 -1.57 43.24 -11.26
CA GLU A 58 -1.11 42.90 -12.62
C GLU A 58 -2.01 41.83 -13.25
N THR A 59 -2.93 42.27 -14.12
CA THR A 59 -3.84 41.41 -14.88
C THR A 59 -3.09 40.64 -15.97
N ALA A 60 -2.61 39.45 -15.66
CA ALA A 60 -1.98 38.55 -16.62
C ALA A 60 -3.02 37.88 -17.56
N SER A 61 -3.26 38.55 -18.69
CA SER A 61 -3.60 38.00 -20.00
C SER A 61 -3.71 36.46 -20.12
N LEU A 62 -4.93 35.94 -20.25
CA LEU A 62 -5.18 34.61 -20.80
C LEU A 62 -4.79 34.56 -22.28
N THR A 63 -3.65 33.97 -22.61
CA THR A 63 -3.30 33.60 -24.00
C THR A 63 -3.90 32.24 -24.33
N GLU A 64 -4.63 32.16 -25.46
CA GLU A 64 -5.17 30.93 -26.01
C GLU A 64 -4.04 29.93 -26.32
N GLY A 65 -4.05 28.78 -25.64
CA GLY A 65 -3.07 27.70 -25.82
C GLY A 65 -3.62 26.58 -26.71
N GLU A 66 -2.89 26.29 -27.77
CA GLU A 66 -3.22 25.44 -28.91
C GLU A 66 -4.01 24.15 -28.65
N ARG A 67 -5.02 23.96 -29.52
CA ARG A 67 -5.70 22.69 -29.77
C ARG A 67 -4.77 21.79 -30.59
N ILE A 68 -4.09 20.85 -29.94
CA ILE A 68 -3.28 19.83 -30.63
C ILE A 68 -4.19 18.65 -30.97
N ASP A 69 -4.79 18.69 -32.15
CA ASP A 69 -5.49 17.54 -32.74
C ASP A 69 -4.44 16.55 -33.29
N GLY A 70 -3.83 15.79 -32.37
CA GLY A 70 -2.80 14.79 -32.66
C GLY A 70 -3.38 13.44 -33.09
N GLU A 71 -3.80 13.33 -34.34
CA GLU A 71 -4.25 12.07 -34.95
C GLU A 71 -3.02 11.21 -35.35
N GLU A 72 -2.53 10.36 -34.43
CA GLU A 72 -1.46 9.41 -34.73
C GLU A 72 -2.00 8.20 -35.53
N ASP A 73 -1.97 8.36 -36.85
CA ASP A 73 -2.12 7.31 -37.86
C ASP A 73 -1.02 6.25 -37.71
N PHE A 74 -1.32 5.17 -36.97
CA PHE A 74 -0.44 4.00 -36.83
C PHE A 74 -0.49 3.06 -38.06
N GLY A 75 -0.33 3.64 -39.25
CA GLY A 75 -0.10 2.93 -40.49
C GLY A 75 1.38 2.56 -40.67
N GLY A 76 1.75 1.27 -40.56
CA GLY A 76 3.13 0.88 -40.84
C GLY A 76 3.50 -0.60 -40.73
N LYS A 77 3.51 -1.29 -41.88
CA LYS A 77 4.31 -2.50 -42.20
C LYS A 77 3.96 -3.77 -41.41
N SER A 78 3.43 -4.85 -41.99
CA SER A 78 3.65 -5.43 -43.33
C SER A 78 5.14 -5.62 -43.66
N ASP A 79 5.63 -6.83 -43.41
CA ASP A 79 6.41 -7.67 -44.35
C ASP A 79 7.37 -8.56 -43.55
N ASP A 80 7.14 -9.88 -43.59
CA ASP A 80 8.21 -10.82 -43.92
C ASP A 80 7.62 -12.20 -44.27
N SER A 81 7.46 -12.39 -45.58
CA SER A 81 7.10 -13.66 -46.21
C SER A 81 8.27 -14.65 -46.11
N VAL A 82 8.12 -15.71 -45.32
CA VAL A 82 8.99 -16.89 -45.43
C VAL A 82 8.33 -17.91 -46.35
N SER A 83 8.65 -17.79 -47.63
CA SER A 83 8.34 -18.81 -48.64
C SER A 83 9.20 -20.05 -48.42
N GLN A 84 8.57 -21.24 -48.37
CA GLN A 84 9.26 -22.49 -48.63
C GLN A 84 8.54 -23.26 -49.73
N ASP A 85 9.08 -23.12 -50.94
CA ASP A 85 8.77 -23.97 -52.09
C ASP A 85 9.19 -25.42 -51.81
N VAL A 86 8.24 -26.34 -51.85
CA VAL A 86 8.52 -27.77 -52.05
C VAL A 86 7.62 -28.31 -53.16
N LYS A 87 8.26 -28.61 -54.30
CA LYS A 87 7.72 -29.46 -55.39
C LYS A 87 7.10 -30.74 -54.79
N GLY A 88 6.02 -31.30 -55.30
CA GLY A 88 5.48 -31.21 -56.65
C GLY A 88 5.30 -32.63 -57.21
N GLU A 89 4.12 -32.89 -57.77
CA GLU A 89 3.77 -34.08 -58.58
C GLU A 89 4.04 -35.47 -57.99
N GLU A 90 2.97 -36.15 -57.53
CA GLU A 90 2.53 -37.34 -58.27
C GLU A 90 1.01 -37.51 -58.17
N SER A 91 0.40 -37.98 -59.25
CA SER A 91 -1.05 -37.99 -59.48
C SER A 91 -1.54 -39.44 -59.54
N ASP A 92 -1.65 -40.10 -58.40
CA ASP A 92 -2.26 -41.42 -58.32
C ASP A 92 -3.79 -41.33 -58.28
N ARG A 93 -4.43 -41.84 -59.33
CA ARG A 93 -5.84 -42.21 -59.29
C ARG A 93 -5.99 -43.39 -58.33
N PHE A 94 -6.47 -43.13 -57.12
CA PHE A 94 -6.93 -44.21 -56.27
C PHE A 94 -8.35 -44.60 -56.68
N ASP A 95 -8.54 -45.87 -57.01
CA ASP A 95 -9.83 -46.43 -57.41
C ASP A 95 -10.88 -46.28 -56.30
N GLU A 96 -12.11 -46.01 -56.72
CA GLU A 96 -13.30 -45.89 -55.86
C GLU A 96 -13.76 -47.28 -55.40
N SER A 97 -13.00 -47.88 -54.48
CA SER A 97 -13.38 -49.13 -53.81
C SER A 97 -14.46 -48.86 -52.76
N GLU A 98 -15.70 -49.28 -53.03
CA GLU A 98 -16.76 -49.40 -52.02
C GLU A 98 -16.41 -50.47 -50.96
N GLU A 99 -15.47 -50.17 -50.05
CA GLU A 99 -15.20 -51.01 -48.88
C GLU A 99 -15.96 -50.49 -47.64
N ASP A 100 -17.04 -51.19 -47.30
CA ASP A 100 -17.69 -51.28 -45.98
C ASP A 100 -17.65 -50.03 -45.08
N SER A 101 -18.61 -49.13 -45.34
CA SER A 101 -18.97 -47.92 -44.57
C SER A 101 -19.20 -48.12 -43.05
N VAL A 102 -19.24 -49.37 -42.59
CA VAL A 102 -19.35 -49.74 -41.18
C VAL A 102 -18.08 -49.36 -40.39
N SER A 103 -16.90 -49.41 -41.01
CA SER A 103 -15.61 -49.12 -40.34
C SER A 103 -15.48 -47.67 -39.85
N ALA A 104 -15.78 -46.71 -40.73
CA ALA A 104 -15.69 -45.27 -40.42
C ALA A 104 -16.64 -44.84 -39.29
N THR A 105 -17.81 -45.49 -39.19
CA THR A 105 -18.82 -45.19 -38.17
C THR A 105 -18.32 -45.54 -36.75
N TYR A 106 -17.64 -46.68 -36.59
CA TYR A 106 -17.04 -47.05 -35.30
C TYR A 106 -15.88 -46.14 -34.90
N LEU A 107 -15.11 -45.63 -35.86
CA LEU A 107 -14.03 -44.66 -35.60
C LEU A 107 -14.59 -43.35 -35.02
N LEU A 108 -15.65 -42.80 -35.60
CA LEU A 108 -16.33 -41.60 -35.08
C LEU A 108 -16.90 -41.80 -33.68
N ILE A 109 -17.53 -42.95 -33.41
CA ILE A 109 -18.05 -43.29 -32.07
C ILE A 109 -16.90 -43.41 -31.05
N GLY A 110 -15.78 -44.03 -31.44
CA GLY A 110 -14.59 -44.13 -30.60
C GLY A 110 -13.99 -42.77 -30.24
N VAL A 111 -13.88 -41.86 -31.21
CA VAL A 111 -13.40 -40.48 -31.00
C VAL A 111 -14.34 -39.71 -30.07
N ALA A 112 -15.66 -39.77 -30.31
CA ALA A 112 -16.65 -39.11 -29.46
C ALA A 112 -16.60 -39.63 -28.01
N GLY A 113 -16.47 -40.95 -27.83
CA GLY A 113 -16.31 -41.56 -26.50
C GLY A 113 -15.03 -41.11 -25.78
N LEU A 114 -13.91 -40.99 -26.50
CA LEU A 114 -12.64 -40.52 -25.95
C LEU A 114 -12.73 -39.04 -25.52
N VAL A 115 -13.38 -38.19 -26.32
CA VAL A 115 -13.62 -36.78 -25.96
C VAL A 115 -14.48 -36.66 -24.70
N VAL A 116 -15.56 -37.42 -24.58
CA VAL A 116 -16.40 -37.46 -23.36
C VAL A 116 -15.57 -37.93 -22.16
N LEU A 117 -14.76 -38.97 -22.31
CA LEU A 117 -13.90 -39.49 -21.24
C LEU A 117 -12.83 -38.48 -20.80
N PHE A 118 -12.25 -37.71 -21.73
CA PHE A 118 -11.33 -36.61 -21.42
C PHE A 118 -12.01 -35.51 -20.60
N PHE A 119 -13.22 -35.07 -20.99
CA PHE A 119 -13.96 -34.08 -20.21
C PHE A 119 -14.33 -34.60 -18.82
N VAL A 120 -14.81 -35.85 -18.70
CA VAL A 120 -15.08 -36.48 -17.40
C VAL A 120 -13.80 -36.51 -16.55
N PHE A 121 -12.66 -36.91 -17.10
CA PHE A 121 -11.39 -36.93 -16.36
C PHE A 121 -10.94 -35.53 -15.93
N PHE A 122 -11.11 -34.50 -16.77
CA PHE A 122 -10.77 -33.11 -16.44
C PHE A 122 -11.65 -32.54 -15.33
N PHE A 123 -12.97 -32.72 -15.41
CA PHE A 123 -13.91 -32.22 -14.40
C PHE A 123 -13.82 -33.02 -13.09
N VAL A 124 -13.70 -34.35 -13.14
CA VAL A 124 -13.51 -35.19 -11.95
C VAL A 124 -12.14 -34.95 -11.31
N GLY A 125 -11.08 -34.76 -12.12
CA GLY A 125 -9.75 -34.41 -11.63
C GLY A 125 -9.75 -33.10 -10.82
N LYS A 126 -10.44 -32.06 -11.30
CA LYS A 126 -10.63 -30.81 -10.55
C LYS A 126 -11.54 -30.93 -9.33
N ALA A 127 -12.45 -31.91 -9.29
CA ALA A 127 -13.29 -32.17 -8.12
C ALA A 127 -12.60 -33.01 -7.03
N ILE A 128 -11.59 -33.81 -7.40
CA ILE A 128 -10.90 -34.75 -6.48
C ILE A 128 -9.54 -34.22 -6.01
N MET A 129 -8.85 -33.36 -6.75
CA MET A 129 -7.68 -32.66 -6.22
C MET A 129 -8.14 -31.59 -5.22
N PRO A 130 -7.93 -31.75 -3.90
CA PRO A 130 -8.07 -30.63 -3.00
C PRO A 130 -7.07 -29.55 -3.43
N SER A 131 -7.47 -28.28 -3.37
CA SER A 131 -6.49 -27.19 -3.40
C SER A 131 -5.42 -27.50 -2.35
N PRO A 132 -4.11 -27.33 -2.63
CA PRO A 132 -3.08 -27.56 -1.62
C PRO A 132 -3.49 -26.81 -0.36
N ALA A 133 -3.51 -27.51 0.78
CA ALA A 133 -4.13 -26.99 1.99
C ALA A 133 -3.47 -25.66 2.37
N GLU A 134 -4.19 -24.55 2.12
CA GLU A 134 -3.68 -23.21 2.38
C GLU A 134 -3.32 -23.13 3.87
N SER A 135 -2.10 -22.67 4.17
CA SER A 135 -1.66 -22.62 5.57
C SER A 135 -2.39 -21.45 6.23
N GLU A 136 -3.40 -21.76 7.06
CA GLU A 136 -4.07 -20.77 7.89
C GLU A 136 -3.33 -20.66 9.23
N THR A 137 -2.84 -19.46 9.51
CA THR A 137 -2.20 -19.08 10.77
C THR A 137 -2.92 -17.89 11.38
N SER A 138 -2.85 -17.74 12.70
CA SER A 138 -3.38 -16.57 13.39
C SER A 138 -2.31 -15.78 14.12
N TYR A 139 -2.55 -14.48 14.23
CA TYR A 139 -1.69 -13.50 14.89
C TYR A 139 -2.55 -12.35 15.44
N ASN A 140 -2.45 -12.05 16.74
CA ASN A 140 -3.19 -10.98 17.43
C ASN A 140 -4.71 -10.90 17.13
N GLY A 141 -5.35 -12.06 16.88
CA GLY A 141 -6.78 -12.16 16.57
C GLY A 141 -7.14 -12.04 15.08
N PHE A 142 -6.16 -11.80 14.21
CA PHE A 142 -6.31 -11.82 12.75
C PHE A 142 -5.93 -13.20 12.19
N SER A 143 -6.71 -13.70 11.22
CA SER A 143 -6.32 -14.87 10.39
C SER A 143 -5.49 -14.42 9.20
N PHE A 144 -4.48 -15.21 8.87
CA PHE A 144 -3.61 -15.09 7.72
C PHE A 144 -3.67 -16.41 6.94
N VAL A 145 -3.83 -16.31 5.61
CA VAL A 145 -3.90 -17.46 4.70
C VAL A 145 -2.79 -17.31 3.67
N GLU A 146 -1.90 -18.31 3.59
CA GLU A 146 -0.81 -18.32 2.62
C GLU A 146 -1.33 -18.57 1.19
N GLN A 147 -1.23 -17.56 0.33
CA GLN A 147 -1.53 -17.61 -1.09
C GLN A 147 -0.30 -17.12 -1.86
N ALA A 148 0.68 -18.04 -1.99
CA ALA A 148 2.02 -17.73 -2.47
C ALA A 148 2.03 -16.84 -3.75
N PRO A 149 2.79 -15.73 -3.75
CA PRO A 149 3.85 -15.36 -2.80
C PRO A 149 3.38 -14.51 -1.61
N PHE A 150 2.07 -14.42 -1.32
CA PHE A 150 1.52 -13.49 -0.33
C PHE A 150 0.85 -14.16 0.86
N TRP A 151 0.78 -13.42 1.98
CA TRP A 151 -0.08 -13.69 3.12
C TRP A 151 -1.33 -12.81 3.04
N MET A 152 -2.50 -13.45 2.96
CA MET A 152 -3.79 -12.76 2.83
C MET A 152 -4.46 -12.65 4.20
N THR A 153 -4.85 -11.45 4.60
CA THR A 153 -5.65 -11.22 5.82
C THR A 153 -6.85 -10.32 5.54
N GLN A 154 -7.91 -10.47 6.33
CA GLN A 154 -9.10 -9.61 6.27
C GLN A 154 -9.07 -8.62 7.43
N VAL A 155 -9.02 -7.32 7.11
CA VAL A 155 -9.19 -6.25 8.09
C VAL A 155 -10.57 -5.62 7.96
N GLN A 156 -11.06 -5.04 9.05
CA GLN A 156 -12.28 -4.24 9.05
C GLN A 156 -11.99 -2.85 9.61
N ILE A 157 -12.23 -1.82 8.79
CA ILE A 157 -12.10 -0.42 9.18
C ILE A 157 -13.49 0.21 9.07
N GLY A 158 -14.07 0.56 10.22
CA GLY A 158 -15.49 0.95 10.32
C GLY A 158 -16.41 -0.16 9.78
N ASN A 159 -17.14 0.16 8.71
CA ASN A 159 -18.06 -0.77 8.04
C ASN A 159 -17.46 -1.44 6.79
N GLN A 160 -16.24 -1.09 6.38
CA GLN A 160 -15.59 -1.67 5.22
C GLN A 160 -14.71 -2.86 5.65
N ARG A 161 -14.93 -4.02 5.02
CA ARG A 161 -14.03 -5.17 5.12
C ARG A 161 -13.17 -5.25 3.86
N SER A 162 -11.87 -5.37 4.04
CA SER A 162 -10.89 -5.41 2.95
C SER A 162 -9.94 -6.59 3.14
N THR A 163 -9.68 -7.34 2.07
CA THR A 163 -8.60 -8.33 2.06
C THR A 163 -7.31 -7.66 1.62
N ILE A 164 -6.24 -7.80 2.41
CA ILE A 164 -4.94 -7.17 2.17
C ILE A 164 -3.88 -8.27 1.98
N PRO A 165 -3.13 -8.26 0.86
CA PRO A 165 -1.94 -9.06 0.68
C PRO A 165 -0.75 -8.42 1.40
N PHE A 166 0.08 -9.26 2.03
CA PHE A 166 1.39 -8.92 2.58
C PHE A 166 2.45 -9.86 2.01
N TYR A 167 3.72 -9.45 1.97
CA TYR A 167 4.81 -10.32 1.53
C TYR A 167 5.28 -11.25 2.65
N PHE A 168 5.23 -10.80 3.90
CA PHE A 168 5.73 -11.53 5.06
C PHE A 168 4.65 -11.73 6.13
N HIS A 169 4.69 -12.83 6.88
CA HIS A 169 3.77 -13.05 8.00
C HIS A 169 4.23 -12.20 9.20
N PRO A 170 3.34 -11.61 10.02
CA PRO A 170 3.75 -10.71 11.11
C PRO A 170 4.73 -11.32 12.13
N LYS A 171 4.70 -12.65 12.33
CA LYS A 171 5.69 -13.39 13.15
C LYS A 171 7.13 -13.26 12.65
N ASP A 172 7.32 -13.15 11.34
CA ASP A 172 8.64 -13.03 10.71
C ASP A 172 9.23 -11.61 10.89
N LEU A 173 8.44 -10.69 11.45
CA LEU A 173 8.73 -9.26 11.58
C LEU A 173 8.84 -8.80 13.06
N GLU A 174 8.70 -9.72 14.02
CA GLU A 174 8.78 -9.41 15.46
C GLU A 174 10.16 -8.87 15.88
N GLU A 175 11.23 -9.28 15.18
CA GLU A 175 12.61 -8.84 15.48
C GLU A 175 12.96 -7.44 14.92
N ILE A 176 12.09 -6.85 14.09
CA ILE A 176 12.33 -5.51 13.52
C ILE A 176 12.00 -4.46 14.59
N ASN A 177 13.02 -3.69 14.97
CA ASN A 177 12.86 -2.60 15.94
C ASN A 177 11.87 -1.57 15.41
N TYR A 178 10.83 -1.31 16.21
CA TYR A 178 9.79 -0.32 15.91
C TYR A 178 9.81 0.74 17.01
N GLU A 179 9.80 2.02 16.64
CA GLU A 179 9.67 3.11 17.60
C GLU A 179 8.20 3.38 17.93
N ALA A 180 7.86 3.18 19.20
CA ALA A 180 6.51 3.36 19.73
C ALA A 180 5.91 4.73 19.31
N GLY A 181 4.79 4.68 18.61
CA GLY A 181 4.09 5.87 18.09
C GLY A 181 4.42 6.26 16.65
N SER A 182 5.27 5.51 15.91
CA SER A 182 5.53 5.81 14.49
C SER A 182 4.24 5.84 13.65
N ALA A 183 3.35 4.85 13.79
CA ALA A 183 2.04 4.85 13.12
C ALA A 183 1.17 6.08 13.47
N LEU A 184 1.26 6.59 14.70
CA LEU A 184 0.46 7.76 15.14
C LEU A 184 0.82 9.03 14.36
N LYS A 185 2.05 9.15 13.85
CA LYS A 185 2.46 10.29 13.00
C LYS A 185 1.67 10.42 11.70
N ILE A 186 1.05 9.32 11.24
CA ILE A 186 0.13 9.31 10.11
C ILE A 186 -1.33 9.37 10.60
N LEU A 187 -1.67 8.57 11.62
CA LEU A 187 -3.06 8.43 12.10
C LEU A 187 -3.59 9.67 12.84
N GLU A 188 -2.72 10.52 13.38
CA GLU A 188 -3.08 11.77 14.08
C GLU A 188 -3.01 13.02 13.18
N LEU A 189 -2.77 12.86 11.87
CA LEU A 189 -2.81 13.98 10.92
C LEU A 189 -4.22 14.62 10.88
N PRO A 190 -4.30 15.96 10.69
CA PRO A 190 -5.58 16.63 10.46
C PRO A 190 -6.22 16.19 9.12
N PRO A 191 -7.53 16.41 8.90
CA PRO A 191 -8.23 15.99 7.68
C PRO A 191 -7.64 16.52 6.36
N GLU A 192 -7.02 17.70 6.40
CA GLU A 192 -6.29 18.36 5.29
C GLU A 192 -4.80 17.94 5.19
N GLY A 193 -4.37 17.04 6.09
CA GLY A 193 -3.02 16.52 6.18
C GLY A 193 -2.68 15.55 5.06
N ARG A 194 -1.39 15.45 4.75
CA ARG A 194 -0.86 14.64 3.65
C ARG A 194 0.37 13.84 4.07
N VAL A 195 0.61 12.73 3.37
CA VAL A 195 1.80 11.89 3.51
C VAL A 195 2.61 11.94 2.22
N PHE A 196 3.91 12.20 2.32
CA PHE A 196 4.83 11.95 1.22
C PHE A 196 5.66 10.70 1.51
N ILE A 197 5.62 9.72 0.61
CA ILE A 197 6.52 8.57 0.65
C ILE A 197 7.76 8.95 -0.16
N THR A 198 8.83 9.27 0.57
CA THR A 198 10.11 9.73 0.04
C THR A 198 11.05 8.55 -0.13
N LEU A 199 11.73 8.49 -1.27
CA LEU A 199 12.88 7.60 -1.49
C LEU A 199 14.08 8.42 -1.98
N ASP A 200 15.29 7.90 -1.78
CA ASP A 200 16.47 8.45 -2.41
C ASP A 200 16.62 7.89 -3.83
N PRO A 201 16.79 8.73 -4.88
CA PRO A 201 16.83 8.27 -6.26
C PRO A 201 18.08 7.44 -6.58
N ASP A 202 19.18 7.57 -5.84
CA ASP A 202 20.37 6.73 -6.03
C ASP A 202 20.18 5.33 -5.41
N ASP A 203 19.31 5.20 -4.39
CA ASP A 203 18.94 3.93 -3.78
C ASP A 203 17.70 3.25 -4.42
N ALA A 204 17.05 3.92 -5.37
CA ALA A 204 15.75 3.58 -5.94
C ALA A 204 15.73 2.30 -6.80
N THR A 205 15.70 1.13 -6.16
CA THR A 205 15.44 -0.14 -6.87
C THR A 205 13.95 -0.42 -7.00
N ALA A 206 13.58 -1.35 -7.89
CA ALA A 206 12.20 -1.79 -8.05
C ALA A 206 11.58 -2.32 -6.74
N LYS A 207 12.38 -2.96 -5.86
CA LYS A 207 11.93 -3.42 -4.54
C LYS A 207 11.68 -2.26 -3.57
N VAL A 208 12.51 -1.22 -3.58
CA VAL A 208 12.30 0.02 -2.80
C VAL A 208 11.01 0.71 -3.23
N ALA A 209 10.76 0.80 -4.55
CA ALA A 209 9.52 1.34 -5.08
C ALA A 209 8.29 0.50 -4.67
N ILE A 210 8.38 -0.83 -4.70
CA ILE A 210 7.31 -1.74 -4.22
C ILE A 210 7.03 -1.50 -2.73
N ALA A 211 8.05 -1.38 -1.87
CA ALA A 211 7.87 -1.11 -0.45
C ALA A 211 7.07 0.19 -0.20
N GLY A 212 7.36 1.25 -0.96
CA GLY A 212 6.58 2.49 -0.93
C GLY A 212 5.14 2.30 -1.44
N VAL A 213 4.95 1.50 -2.49
CA VAL A 213 3.61 1.17 -3.00
C VAL A 213 2.78 0.39 -1.97
N GLU A 214 3.33 -0.57 -1.24
CA GLU A 214 2.61 -1.31 -0.19
C GLU A 214 2.15 -0.38 0.94
N ILE A 215 3.02 0.52 1.41
CA ILE A 215 2.65 1.56 2.38
C ILE A 215 1.53 2.46 1.82
N SER A 216 1.64 2.88 0.56
CA SER A 216 0.64 3.74 -0.10
C SER A 216 -0.74 3.08 -0.23
N LYS A 217 -0.81 1.75 -0.38
CA LYS A 217 -2.09 1.01 -0.49
C LYS A 217 -2.92 1.09 0.79
N ILE A 218 -2.27 1.23 1.95
CA ILE A 218 -2.93 1.30 3.26
C ILE A 218 -3.33 2.74 3.60
N ILE A 219 -2.40 3.68 3.42
CA ILE A 219 -2.60 5.09 3.76
C ILE A 219 -3.53 5.79 2.76
N GLY A 220 -3.32 5.53 1.47
CA GLY A 220 -3.88 6.32 0.38
C GLY A 220 -5.38 6.18 0.14
N THR A 221 -5.91 7.13 -0.63
CA THR A 221 -7.33 7.25 -0.97
C THR A 221 -7.83 6.14 -1.93
N LYS A 222 -6.94 5.54 -2.73
CA LYS A 222 -7.31 4.55 -3.78
C LYS A 222 -8.11 3.35 -3.25
N ASN A 223 -7.78 2.86 -2.05
CA ASN A 223 -8.43 1.69 -1.45
C ASN A 223 -9.44 2.05 -0.34
N ASN A 224 -9.58 3.34 -0.01
CA ASN A 224 -10.41 3.87 1.09
C ASN A 224 -10.16 3.18 2.45
N LEU A 225 -8.91 2.77 2.74
CA LEU A 225 -8.55 2.15 4.02
C LEU A 225 -8.37 3.20 5.12
N LEU A 226 -7.31 4.01 5.04
CA LEU A 226 -7.14 5.19 5.91
C LEU A 226 -7.56 6.50 5.22
N ASN A 227 -7.56 6.52 3.88
CA ASN A 227 -8.05 7.64 3.06
C ASN A 227 -7.32 8.99 3.31
N ILE A 228 -6.01 8.95 3.53
CA ILE A 228 -5.17 10.13 3.70
C ILE A 228 -4.51 10.49 2.36
N GLU A 229 -4.42 11.79 2.03
CA GLU A 229 -3.79 12.27 0.79
C GLU A 229 -2.32 11.82 0.75
N THR A 230 -1.95 10.93 -0.18
CA THR A 230 -0.62 10.30 -0.24
C THR A 230 0.04 10.52 -1.59
N HIS A 231 1.29 10.99 -1.57
CA HIS A 231 2.08 11.30 -2.77
C HIS A 231 3.45 10.59 -2.71
N SER A 232 3.99 10.25 -3.88
CA SER A 232 5.40 9.85 -3.99
C SER A 232 6.30 11.08 -4.05
N ALA A 233 7.50 11.00 -3.48
CA ALA A 233 8.49 12.08 -3.45
C ALA A 233 9.92 11.53 -3.50
N THR A 234 10.90 12.42 -3.72
CA THR A 234 12.33 12.08 -3.74
C THR A 234 13.15 12.98 -2.80
N THR A 235 14.30 12.52 -2.34
CA THR A 235 15.23 13.32 -1.50
C THR A 235 15.88 14.47 -2.26
N GLU A 236 16.05 14.31 -3.58
CA GLU A 236 16.62 15.30 -4.49
C GLU A 236 15.94 15.28 -5.87
N SER A 237 16.27 16.27 -6.71
CA SER A 237 15.73 16.42 -8.07
C SER A 237 16.75 15.95 -9.10
N ARG A 238 16.33 15.09 -10.03
CA ARG A 238 17.11 14.69 -11.21
C ARG A 238 16.26 14.76 -12.49
N GLU A 239 16.92 14.85 -13.64
CA GLU A 239 16.26 14.98 -14.95
C GLU A 239 15.42 13.75 -15.33
N ASP A 240 15.84 12.55 -14.90
CA ASP A 240 15.18 11.27 -15.20
C ASP A 240 13.93 10.99 -14.33
N ILE A 241 13.71 11.78 -13.28
CA ILE A 241 12.56 11.73 -12.36
C ILE A 241 11.88 13.11 -12.24
N ALA A 242 11.92 13.89 -13.32
CA ALA A 242 11.24 15.18 -13.37
C ALA A 242 9.73 15.05 -13.07
N GLY A 243 9.21 15.92 -12.20
CA GLY A 243 7.81 15.96 -11.79
C GLY A 243 7.50 15.34 -10.43
N TYR A 244 8.42 14.57 -9.84
CA TYR A 244 8.29 14.18 -8.42
C TYR A 244 8.69 15.36 -7.52
N PRO A 245 7.91 15.65 -6.45
CA PRO A 245 8.27 16.69 -5.50
C PRO A 245 9.48 16.26 -4.66
N VAL A 246 10.43 17.18 -4.47
CA VAL A 246 11.52 16.98 -3.51
C VAL A 246 10.99 17.18 -2.11
N LYS A 247 11.12 16.14 -1.26
CA LYS A 247 10.71 16.15 0.14
C LYS A 247 11.70 15.39 1.00
N THR A 248 12.00 15.93 2.17
CA THR A 248 12.93 15.37 3.15
C THR A 248 12.29 15.36 4.53
N CYS A 249 12.92 14.73 5.53
CA CYS A 249 12.43 14.83 6.92
C CYS A 249 12.35 16.29 7.44
N ALA A 250 13.10 17.24 6.86
CA ALA A 250 13.03 18.65 7.21
C ALA A 250 11.73 19.34 6.75
N ASP A 251 10.99 18.75 5.80
CA ASP A 251 9.67 19.21 5.36
C ASP A 251 8.52 18.75 6.28
N ALA A 252 8.80 17.82 7.20
CA ALA A 252 7.79 17.24 8.08
C ALA A 252 7.24 18.27 9.09
N ASN A 253 5.92 18.34 9.20
CA ASN A 253 5.21 19.30 10.05
C ASN A 253 3.81 18.76 10.43
N ASP A 254 3.04 19.52 11.21
CA ASP A 254 1.73 19.09 11.73
C ASP A 254 0.68 18.72 10.65
N PHE A 255 0.88 19.17 9.40
CA PHE A 255 0.02 18.88 8.25
C PHE A 255 0.70 17.96 7.21
N THR A 256 1.95 17.57 7.42
CA THR A 256 2.75 16.81 6.45
C THR A 256 3.60 15.78 7.17
N ALA A 257 3.19 14.51 7.09
CA ALA A 257 4.07 13.41 7.47
C ALA A 257 4.94 12.99 6.28
N ILE A 258 6.17 12.58 6.58
CA ILE A 258 7.12 12.06 5.59
C ILE A 258 7.40 10.60 5.97
N VAL A 259 7.24 9.67 5.04
CA VAL A 259 7.73 8.29 5.19
C VAL A 259 8.98 8.17 4.35
N TYR A 260 10.15 8.25 4.97
CA TYR A 260 11.44 8.19 4.27
C TYR A 260 11.95 6.75 4.24
N LEU A 261 11.98 6.17 3.04
CA LEU A 261 12.55 4.86 2.76
C LEU A 261 14.02 5.02 2.37
N LYS A 262 14.94 4.39 3.12
CA LYS A 262 16.39 4.46 2.85
C LYS A 262 17.11 3.17 3.20
N LYS A 263 18.31 2.99 2.65
CA LYS A 263 19.23 1.94 3.10
C LYS A 263 20.09 2.42 4.26
N GLY A 264 20.60 1.48 5.06
CA GLY A 264 21.44 1.77 6.22
C GLY A 264 22.02 0.51 6.87
N ASP A 265 22.58 0.66 8.07
CA ASP A 265 23.26 -0.43 8.78
C ASP A 265 22.29 -1.33 9.59
N TRP A 266 21.04 -0.87 9.77
CA TRP A 266 20.04 -1.50 10.62
C TRP A 266 18.74 -1.74 9.86
N THR A 267 17.88 -2.59 10.43
CA THR A 267 16.50 -2.77 9.96
C THR A 267 15.58 -2.31 11.09
N LEU A 268 15.02 -1.11 10.95
CA LEU A 268 14.24 -0.45 11.99
C LEU A 268 13.27 0.59 11.42
N ILE A 269 12.28 0.95 12.23
CA ILE A 269 11.36 2.06 12.00
C ILE A 269 11.53 3.04 13.16
N SER A 270 11.96 4.28 12.88
CA SER A 270 12.15 5.35 13.87
C SER A 270 11.43 6.63 13.48
N THR A 271 11.37 7.61 14.38
CA THR A 271 10.76 8.92 14.11
C THR A 271 11.68 10.12 14.35
N GLU A 272 11.57 11.11 13.47
CA GLU A 272 12.14 12.45 13.63
C GLU A 272 11.00 13.47 13.43
N GLY A 273 10.35 13.85 14.54
CA GLY A 273 9.18 14.74 14.49
C GLY A 273 7.97 14.04 13.88
N ASN A 274 7.58 14.45 12.67
CA ASN A 274 6.55 13.79 11.84
C ASN A 274 7.17 13.08 10.61
N CYS A 275 8.50 12.94 10.56
CA CYS A 275 9.16 12.01 9.65
C CYS A 275 9.20 10.61 10.30
N ILE A 276 8.68 9.61 9.61
CA ILE A 276 8.89 8.19 9.90
C ILE A 276 10.02 7.72 8.99
N ILE A 277 11.09 7.21 9.58
CA ILE A 277 12.25 6.70 8.86
C ILE A 277 12.17 5.18 8.85
N VAL A 278 12.08 4.60 7.65
CA VAL A 278 12.12 3.15 7.43
C VAL A 278 13.51 2.83 6.87
N GLU A 279 14.39 2.34 7.75
CA GLU A 279 15.77 1.99 7.41
C GLU A 279 15.89 0.46 7.29
N ALA A 280 16.62 -0.01 6.28
CA ALA A 280 16.96 -1.42 6.14
C ALA A 280 18.35 -1.67 5.54
N ARG A 281 18.92 -2.84 5.84
CA ARG A 281 20.23 -3.27 5.31
C ARG A 281 20.25 -3.58 3.81
N ASN A 282 19.10 -3.93 3.26
CA ASN A 282 18.93 -4.31 1.86
C ASN A 282 17.46 -4.17 1.46
N ASP A 283 17.23 -4.24 0.15
CA ASP A 283 15.92 -4.10 -0.50
C ASP A 283 14.83 -5.05 0.01
N GLU A 284 15.18 -6.26 0.47
CA GLU A 284 14.19 -7.23 0.97
C GLU A 284 13.81 -6.92 2.41
N ASP A 285 14.80 -6.58 3.25
CA ASP A 285 14.55 -6.14 4.62
C ASP A 285 13.80 -4.80 4.66
N LEU A 286 13.91 -3.97 3.62
CA LEU A 286 13.09 -2.76 3.47
C LEU A 286 11.62 -3.09 3.21
N LEU A 287 11.35 -4.13 2.42
CA LEU A 287 9.99 -4.63 2.20
C LEU A 287 9.41 -5.26 3.47
N LYS A 288 10.22 -5.99 4.25
CA LYS A 288 9.85 -6.46 5.60
C LYS A 288 9.52 -5.30 6.54
N ALA A 289 10.33 -4.23 6.53
CA ALA A 289 10.08 -3.05 7.33
C ALA A 289 8.82 -2.27 6.88
N ALA A 290 8.50 -2.27 5.58
CA ALA A 290 7.25 -1.70 5.05
C ALA A 290 6.00 -2.51 5.48
N ASP A 291 6.05 -3.85 5.41
CA ASP A 291 5.01 -4.73 5.96
C ASP A 291 4.86 -4.52 7.48
N ARG A 292 5.99 -4.39 8.21
CA ARG A 292 5.99 -4.12 9.66
C ARG A 292 5.38 -2.76 10.02
N LEU A 293 5.61 -1.72 9.21
CA LEU A 293 5.00 -0.40 9.35
C LEU A 293 3.48 -0.46 9.09
N THR A 294 3.07 -1.12 8.02
CA THR A 294 1.66 -1.25 7.65
C THR A 294 0.86 -2.10 8.63
N TYR A 295 1.44 -3.15 9.22
CA TYR A 295 0.85 -3.85 10.37
C TYR A 295 0.66 -2.97 11.60
N GLY A 296 1.58 -2.02 11.85
CA GLY A 296 1.42 -1.01 12.89
C GLY A 296 0.28 -0.02 12.60
N LEU A 297 0.17 0.45 11.35
CA LEU A 297 -0.91 1.34 10.89
C LEU A 297 -2.31 0.69 10.98
N LEU A 298 -2.38 -0.63 10.80
CA LEU A 298 -3.63 -1.42 10.88
C LEU A 298 -3.94 -1.94 12.30
N GLY A 299 -3.06 -1.70 13.29
CA GLY A 299 -3.22 -2.21 14.65
C GLY A 299 -3.08 -3.73 14.79
N ILE A 300 -2.44 -4.40 13.82
CA ILE A 300 -2.18 -5.85 13.83
C ILE A 300 -0.97 -6.17 14.71
N MET A 301 0.08 -5.35 14.63
CA MET A 301 1.26 -5.43 15.49
C MET A 301 1.36 -4.16 16.34
N GLU A 302 1.63 -4.32 17.64
CA GLU A 302 1.91 -3.17 18.51
C GLU A 302 3.23 -2.48 18.08
N PRO A 303 3.31 -1.15 18.21
CA PRO A 303 4.51 -0.36 17.90
C PRO A 303 5.52 -0.32 19.06
#